data_AF-A0A7C1V8V4-F1
#
_entry.id   AF-A0A7C1V8V4-F1
#
_cell.length_a   1.000
_cell.length_b   1.000
_cell.length_c   1.000
_cell.angle_alpha   90.00
_cell.angle_beta   90.00
_cell.angle_gamma   90.00
#
_symmetry.space_group_name_H-M   'P 1'
#
loop_
_entity.id
_entity.type
_entity.pdbx_description
1 polymer ?
#
loop_
_entity_poly.entity_id
_entity_poly.type
_entity_poly.pdbx_seq_one_letter_code
_entity_poly.pdbx_strand_id
1 'polypeptide(L)'
;MGQTELEEQEEEKTFLSLDKLLEILGNPTRRRILSKLAKIPLGASELAASFGTKISRQAIHSQLKMLSKPGIIESFGTDLRNMKYRIKSNLSLGIDITPDYYRINFKFSEVINKRENLDFKNTGDHDDYQKIETPRKKLRFIGEKINEIEQNLKNLEDKRNLLLHKKECFIIALKNLIADQYKSALIKKERPNLEMEIFYTIFYNPSRYFKRINIDHLLDDMYFSERGTIRRETNKVSIKYLLRDLSELMGFLREDEDNFWFFDI
;
A
#
# COMPACT_ATOMS: atom_id res chain seq x y z
N MET A 1 0.35 -13.34 53.53
CA MET A 1 1.15 -12.09 53.48
C MET A 1 2.20 -12.34 52.41
N GLY A 2 2.05 -11.93 51.16
CA GLY A 2 1.88 -10.58 50.58
C GLY A 2 2.64 -10.71 49.23
N GLN A 3 1.98 -10.50 48.08
CA GLN A 3 2.26 -9.42 47.11
C GLN A 3 3.76 -9.31 46.73
N THR A 4 4.18 -9.27 45.47
CA THR A 4 3.68 -8.43 44.35
C THR A 4 4.33 -9.00 43.06
N GLU A 5 3.56 -9.36 42.04
CA GLU A 5 3.40 -8.59 40.78
C GLU A 5 4.73 -8.21 40.14
N LEU A 6 5.00 -8.79 38.96
CA LEU A 6 5.40 -8.10 37.73
C LEU A 6 5.22 -9.13 36.61
N GLU A 7 3.95 -9.35 36.24
CA GLU A 7 3.62 -9.88 34.93
C GLU A 7 4.12 -8.85 33.91
N GLU A 8 5.20 -9.18 33.21
CA GLU A 8 5.61 -8.53 31.99
C GLU A 8 4.48 -8.71 30.96
N GLN A 9 3.52 -7.79 30.98
CA GLN A 9 2.63 -7.56 29.86
C GLN A 9 3.48 -6.91 28.75
N GLU A 10 4.16 -7.74 27.97
CA GLU A 10 4.56 -7.36 26.62
C GLU A 10 3.26 -7.07 25.85
N GLU A 11 2.92 -5.79 25.75
CA GLU A 11 1.90 -5.30 24.83
C GLU A 11 2.30 -5.75 23.41
N GLU A 12 1.68 -6.82 22.93
CA GLU A 12 1.67 -7.18 21.51
C GLU A 12 1.22 -5.95 20.71
N LYS A 13 2.19 -5.21 20.16
CA LYS A 13 1.95 -4.20 19.12
C LYS A 13 1.30 -4.91 17.94
N THR A 14 -0.03 -4.91 17.94
CA THR A 14 -0.83 -5.45 16.85
C THR A 14 -0.61 -4.59 15.63
N PHE A 15 0.34 -4.99 14.78
CA PHE A 15 0.59 -4.37 13.49
C PHE A 15 -0.66 -4.55 12.63
N LEU A 16 -1.30 -3.46 12.21
CA LEU A 16 -2.49 -3.50 11.35
C LEU A 16 -2.10 -4.07 9.99
N SER A 17 -2.56 -5.29 9.67
CA SER A 17 -2.35 -5.88 8.35
C SER A 17 -3.26 -5.23 7.28
N LEU A 18 -2.84 -5.32 6.01
CA LEU A 18 -3.61 -4.81 4.88
C LEU A 18 -5.01 -5.46 4.79
N ASP A 19 -5.10 -6.78 4.92
CA ASP A 19 -6.37 -7.50 4.84
C ASP A 19 -7.34 -7.03 5.92
N LYS A 20 -6.84 -6.83 7.14
CA LYS A 20 -7.63 -6.33 8.26
C LYS A 20 -8.10 -4.90 7.99
N LEU A 21 -7.22 -4.05 7.42
CA LEU A 21 -7.60 -2.70 7.03
C LEU A 21 -8.70 -2.71 5.97
N LEU A 22 -8.58 -3.52 4.93
CA LEU A 22 -9.57 -3.62 3.86
C LEU A 22 -10.91 -4.14 4.39
N GLU A 23 -10.91 -5.13 5.28
CA GLU A 23 -12.10 -5.61 5.98
C GLU A 23 -12.77 -4.47 6.78
N ILE A 24 -11.98 -3.69 7.50
CA ILE A 24 -12.46 -2.52 8.26
C ILE A 24 -13.04 -1.47 7.31
N LEU A 25 -12.27 -1.02 6.32
CA LEU A 25 -12.69 0.04 5.41
C LEU A 25 -13.80 -0.40 4.47
N GLY A 26 -14.01 -1.71 4.24
CA GLY A 26 -15.09 -2.24 3.42
C GLY A 26 -16.49 -1.83 3.93
N ASN A 27 -16.64 -1.56 5.23
CA ASN A 27 -17.91 -1.13 5.80
C ASN A 27 -18.14 0.39 5.64
N PRO A 28 -19.24 0.82 5.00
CA PRO A 28 -19.51 2.24 4.75
C PRO A 28 -19.76 3.04 6.04
N THR A 29 -20.33 2.44 7.08
CA THR A 29 -20.52 3.10 8.38
C THR A 29 -19.19 3.44 9.02
N ARG A 30 -18.21 2.53 8.97
CA ARG A 30 -16.86 2.80 9.50
C ARG A 30 -16.18 3.94 8.74
N ARG A 31 -16.27 3.97 7.40
CA ARG A 31 -15.76 5.10 6.59
C ARG A 31 -16.41 6.43 6.96
N ARG A 32 -17.73 6.43 7.19
CA ARG A 32 -18.47 7.63 7.62
C ARG A 32 -18.13 8.09 9.04
N ILE A 33 -17.87 7.16 9.96
CA ILE A 33 -17.38 7.49 11.31
C ILE A 33 -16.01 8.15 11.20
N LEU A 34 -15.07 7.53 10.47
CA LEU A 34 -13.73 8.09 10.27
C LEU A 34 -13.76 9.50 9.66
N SER A 35 -14.61 9.75 8.66
CA SER A 35 -14.72 11.08 8.05
C SER A 35 -15.28 12.17 8.98
N LYS A 36 -16.05 11.79 10.00
CA LYS A 36 -16.49 12.71 11.07
C LYS A 36 -15.38 12.91 12.11
N LEU A 37 -14.76 11.84 12.57
CA LEU A 37 -13.68 11.87 13.57
C LEU A 37 -12.41 12.58 13.08
N ALA A 38 -12.15 12.58 11.77
CA ALA A 38 -11.06 13.34 11.16
C ALA A 38 -11.23 14.86 11.29
N LYS A 39 -12.47 15.35 11.51
CA LYS A 39 -12.75 16.78 11.65
C LYS A 39 -12.74 17.20 13.12
N ILE A 40 -13.43 16.45 13.95
CA ILE A 40 -13.59 16.74 15.38
C ILE A 40 -13.75 15.44 16.17
N PRO A 41 -13.24 15.38 17.42
CA PRO A 41 -13.55 14.29 18.32
C PRO A 41 -15.02 14.25 18.71
N LEU A 42 -15.64 13.07 18.62
CA LEU A 42 -17.08 12.89 18.87
C LEU A 42 -17.36 11.67 19.76
N GLY A 43 -18.43 11.75 20.54
CA GLY A 43 -18.99 10.63 21.29
C GLY A 43 -19.96 9.79 20.46
N ALA A 44 -20.31 8.60 20.96
CA ALA A 44 -21.20 7.67 20.25
C ALA A 44 -22.60 8.25 19.99
N SER A 45 -23.14 9.04 20.92
CA SER A 45 -24.46 9.70 20.77
C SER A 45 -24.44 10.78 19.69
N GLU A 46 -23.37 11.58 19.62
CA GLU A 46 -23.20 12.64 18.62
C GLU A 46 -23.05 12.03 17.22
N LEU A 47 -22.27 10.93 17.11
CA LEU A 47 -22.16 10.16 15.87
C LEU A 47 -23.51 9.60 15.44
N ALA A 48 -24.25 8.94 16.34
CA ALA A 48 -25.57 8.38 16.05
C ALA A 48 -26.55 9.47 15.56
N ALA A 49 -26.60 10.61 16.25
CA ALA A 49 -27.42 11.76 15.83
C ALA A 49 -27.03 12.26 14.44
N SER A 50 -25.73 12.30 14.11
CA SER A 50 -25.24 12.73 12.79
C SER A 50 -25.62 11.79 11.64
N PHE A 51 -26.00 10.55 11.95
CA PHE A 51 -26.44 9.55 10.97
C PHE A 51 -27.98 9.41 10.88
N GLY A 52 -28.72 10.13 11.74
CA GLY A 52 -30.18 10.06 11.82
C GLY A 52 -30.69 8.70 12.28
N THR A 53 -31.93 8.35 11.91
CA THR A 53 -32.58 7.08 12.29
C THR A 53 -31.99 5.84 11.63
N LYS A 54 -31.02 6.00 10.71
CA LYS A 54 -30.48 4.90 9.90
C LYS A 54 -29.56 3.95 10.66
N ILE A 55 -28.95 4.39 11.76
CA ILE A 55 -27.95 3.60 12.48
C ILE A 55 -28.20 3.73 13.98
N SER A 56 -28.44 2.60 14.65
CA SER A 56 -28.65 2.59 16.10
C SER A 56 -27.37 2.95 16.86
N ARG A 57 -27.51 3.53 18.06
CA ARG A 57 -26.38 3.82 18.94
C ARG A 57 -25.56 2.57 19.28
N GLN A 58 -26.21 1.43 19.45
CA GLN A 58 -25.54 0.14 19.69
C GLN A 58 -24.68 -0.27 18.49
N ALA A 59 -25.19 -0.10 17.27
CA ALA A 59 -24.42 -0.37 16.06
C ALA A 59 -23.20 0.56 15.96
N ILE A 60 -23.32 1.84 16.35
CA ILE A 60 -22.18 2.77 16.42
C ILE A 60 -21.13 2.31 17.42
N HIS A 61 -21.52 1.90 18.63
CA HIS A 61 -20.57 1.37 19.61
C HIS A 61 -19.81 0.14 19.09
N SER A 62 -20.50 -0.77 18.39
CA SER A 62 -19.87 -1.92 17.75
C SER A 62 -18.83 -1.48 16.70
N GLN A 63 -19.17 -0.51 15.85
CA GLN A 63 -18.23 0.01 14.85
C GLN A 63 -17.02 0.71 15.48
N LEU A 64 -17.21 1.47 16.56
CA LEU A 64 -16.13 2.13 17.28
C LEU A 64 -15.16 1.12 17.87
N LYS A 65 -15.65 0.03 18.48
CA LYS A 65 -14.78 -1.07 18.95
C LYS A 65 -13.94 -1.68 17.83
N MET A 66 -14.53 -1.90 16.66
CA MET A 66 -13.82 -2.44 15.48
C MET A 66 -12.72 -1.51 14.97
N LEU A 67 -12.90 -0.19 15.15
CA LEU A 67 -11.90 0.82 14.79
C LEU A 67 -10.83 1.03 15.88
N SER A 68 -11.19 0.87 17.14
CA SER A 68 -10.27 1.05 18.27
C SER A 68 -9.32 -0.13 18.46
N LYS A 69 -9.80 -1.36 18.27
CA LYS A 69 -8.99 -2.58 18.43
C LYS A 69 -7.65 -2.55 17.67
N PRO A 70 -7.60 -2.16 16.38
CA PRO A 70 -6.35 -2.02 15.62
C PRO A 70 -5.62 -0.69 15.82
N GLY A 71 -6.04 0.16 16.76
CA GLY A 71 -5.40 1.45 17.00
C GLY A 71 -5.66 2.53 15.93
N ILE A 72 -6.70 2.38 15.09
CA ILE A 72 -7.05 3.43 14.11
C ILE A 72 -7.60 4.67 14.84
N ILE A 73 -8.41 4.43 15.86
CA ILE A 73 -8.98 5.47 16.72
C ILE A 73 -8.69 5.14 18.18
N GLU A 74 -8.68 6.17 19.02
CA GLU A 74 -8.61 6.03 20.47
C GLU A 74 -9.78 6.74 21.14
N SER A 75 -10.13 6.26 22.33
CA SER A 75 -11.12 6.88 23.20
C SER A 75 -10.45 7.68 24.30
N PHE A 76 -11.01 8.83 24.67
CA PHE A 76 -10.56 9.65 25.78
C PHE A 76 -11.75 10.31 26.49
N GLY A 77 -11.60 10.53 27.79
CA GLY A 77 -12.65 11.06 28.66
C GLY A 77 -12.60 10.42 30.04
N THR A 78 -13.14 11.11 31.05
CA THR A 78 -13.08 10.69 32.45
C THR A 78 -14.17 9.70 32.85
N ASP A 79 -15.26 9.59 32.06
CA ASP A 79 -16.38 8.69 32.33
C ASP A 79 -17.04 8.21 31.02
N LEU A 80 -17.71 7.05 31.05
CA LEU A 80 -18.38 6.39 29.93
C LEU A 80 -19.41 7.29 29.24
N ARG A 81 -20.06 8.19 29.97
CA ARG A 81 -21.05 9.14 29.42
C ARG A 81 -20.39 10.25 28.59
N ASN A 82 -19.14 10.61 28.92
CA ASN A 82 -18.38 11.68 28.28
C ASN A 82 -17.25 11.14 27.38
N MET A 83 -17.25 9.83 27.11
CA MET A 83 -16.24 9.19 26.28
C MET A 83 -16.32 9.70 24.84
N LYS A 84 -15.24 10.32 24.37
CA LYS A 84 -15.07 10.79 22.98
C LYS A 84 -14.03 9.94 22.27
N TYR A 85 -14.12 9.94 20.95
CA TYR A 85 -13.21 9.21 20.08
C TYR A 85 -12.48 10.18 19.16
N ARG A 86 -11.23 9.88 18.82
CA ARG A 86 -10.43 10.62 17.82
C ARG A 86 -9.54 9.67 17.04
N ILE A 87 -9.07 10.11 15.87
CA ILE A 87 -8.07 9.36 15.09
C ILE A 87 -6.77 9.27 15.88
N LYS A 88 -6.21 8.05 16.00
CA LYS A 88 -4.93 7.77 16.68
C LYS A 88 -3.78 7.57 15.68
N SER A 89 -4.08 7.22 14.43
CA SER A 89 -3.08 6.84 13.42
C SER A 89 -3.21 7.59 12.10
N ASN A 90 -2.08 7.92 11.47
CA ASN A 90 -2.01 8.32 10.08
C ASN A 90 -2.00 7.07 9.18
N LEU A 91 -2.93 7.04 8.23
CA LEU A 91 -3.14 5.92 7.32
C LEU A 91 -3.10 6.40 5.87
N SER A 92 -2.33 5.72 5.03
CA SER A 92 -2.36 5.91 3.57
C SER A 92 -2.44 4.57 2.87
N LEU A 93 -3.37 4.45 1.91
CA LEU A 93 -3.58 3.27 1.08
C LEU A 93 -3.79 3.72 -0.36
N GLY A 94 -2.93 3.24 -1.27
CA GLY A 94 -3.08 3.37 -2.71
C GLY A 94 -3.18 1.98 -3.33
N ILE A 95 -4.14 1.78 -4.24
CA ILE A 95 -4.31 0.53 -4.99
C ILE A 95 -4.41 0.90 -6.47
N ASP A 96 -3.53 0.34 -7.28
CA ASP A 96 -3.59 0.41 -8.75
C ASP A 96 -3.99 -0.96 -9.28
N ILE A 97 -5.07 -1.00 -10.08
CA ILE A 97 -5.55 -2.21 -10.71
C ILE A 97 -5.75 -1.90 -12.20
N THR A 98 -5.02 -2.64 -13.04
CA THR A 98 -5.19 -2.62 -14.50
C THR A 98 -5.30 -4.07 -15.00
N PRO A 99 -5.73 -4.29 -16.26
CA PRO A 99 -5.71 -5.63 -16.84
C PRO A 99 -4.31 -6.26 -16.86
N ASP A 100 -3.27 -5.43 -16.87
CA ASP A 100 -1.90 -5.87 -17.11
C ASP A 100 -1.02 -5.91 -15.88
N TYR A 101 -1.40 -5.20 -14.81
CA TYR A 101 -0.55 -4.96 -13.64
C TYR A 101 -1.36 -4.59 -12.37
N TYR A 102 -0.87 -4.96 -11.19
CA TYR A 102 -1.48 -4.74 -9.87
C TYR A 102 -0.46 -4.24 -8.84
N ARG A 103 -0.75 -3.12 -8.17
CA ARG A 103 0.13 -2.55 -7.14
C ARG A 103 -0.64 -2.09 -5.91
N ILE A 104 -0.09 -2.35 -4.72
CA ILE A 104 -0.61 -1.80 -3.45
C ILE A 104 0.51 -1.06 -2.71
N ASN A 105 0.19 0.14 -2.25
CA ASN A 105 1.04 0.91 -1.35
C ASN A 105 0.27 1.17 -0.05
N PHE A 106 0.75 0.62 1.06
CA PHE A 106 0.13 0.77 2.38
C PHE A 106 1.14 1.35 3.37
N LYS A 107 0.74 2.41 4.08
CA LYS A 107 1.51 3.02 5.17
C LYS A 107 0.60 3.24 6.37
N PHE A 108 1.06 2.79 7.52
CA PHE A 108 0.40 2.99 8.80
C PHE A 108 1.42 3.48 9.82
N SER A 109 1.10 4.58 10.50
CA SER A 109 1.94 5.14 11.56
C SER A 109 1.05 5.72 12.64
N GLU A 110 1.39 5.47 13.90
CA GLU A 110 0.68 6.15 14.99
C GLU A 110 0.97 7.65 14.93
N VAL A 111 -0.05 8.45 15.22
CA VAL A 111 0.12 9.88 15.47
C VAL A 111 0.81 9.99 16.82
N ILE A 112 2.14 9.93 16.82
CA ILE A 112 2.93 10.26 18.00
C ILE A 112 2.48 11.66 18.40
N ASN A 113 1.91 11.80 19.61
CA ASN A 113 1.41 13.05 20.19
C ASN A 113 2.55 14.07 20.47
N LYS A 114 3.52 14.21 19.57
CA LYS A 114 4.38 15.39 19.50
C LYS A 114 3.60 16.48 18.78
N ARG A 115 2.75 17.19 19.54
CA ARG A 115 2.21 18.51 19.14
C ARG A 115 3.32 19.48 18.70
N GLU A 116 4.58 19.17 19.02
CA GLU A 116 5.80 19.89 18.64
C GLU A 116 6.19 19.77 17.15
N ASN A 117 5.70 18.78 16.38
CA ASN A 117 6.16 18.57 14.99
C ASN A 117 5.20 19.06 13.89
N LEU A 118 3.98 19.47 14.24
CA LEU A 118 3.07 20.19 13.33
C LEU A 118 3.15 21.70 13.57
N ASP A 119 4.36 22.20 13.83
CA ASP A 119 4.58 23.64 13.95
C ASP A 119 4.61 24.25 12.55
N PHE A 120 3.77 25.27 12.34
CA PHE A 120 3.77 26.10 11.14
C PHE A 120 5.16 26.69 10.85
N LYS A 121 6.07 26.71 11.83
CA LYS A 121 7.49 27.06 11.64
C LYS A 121 8.20 26.27 10.55
N ASN A 122 7.81 25.02 10.32
CA ASN A 122 8.52 24.13 9.38
C ASN A 122 7.96 24.17 7.95
N THR A 123 6.95 24.99 7.67
CA THR A 123 6.32 25.06 6.33
C THR A 123 7.07 25.98 5.37
N GLY A 124 8.10 26.72 5.84
CA GLY A 124 8.79 27.76 5.07
C GLY A 124 7.99 29.05 4.92
N ASP A 125 6.68 29.04 5.23
CA ASP A 125 5.77 30.19 5.14
C ASP A 125 5.64 30.96 6.47
N HIS A 126 6.40 30.55 7.50
CA HIS A 126 6.25 31.06 8.87
C HIS A 126 6.44 32.57 8.98
N ASP A 127 7.51 33.07 8.35
CA ASP A 127 7.88 34.49 8.41
C ASP A 127 6.82 35.35 7.72
N ASP A 128 6.26 34.88 6.61
CA ASP A 128 5.20 35.59 5.89
C ASP A 128 3.88 35.57 6.66
N TYR A 129 3.57 34.48 7.35
CA TYR A 129 2.39 34.41 8.22
C TYR A 129 2.51 35.31 9.46
N GLN A 130 3.70 35.41 10.06
CA GLN A 130 3.93 36.29 11.22
C GLN A 130 3.73 37.77 10.88
N LYS A 131 4.13 38.21 9.68
CA LYS A 131 3.97 39.59 9.19
C LYS A 131 2.51 40.02 8.98
N ILE A 132 1.57 39.06 8.94
CA ILE A 132 0.16 39.38 8.74
C ILE A 132 -0.46 39.82 10.08
N GLU A 133 -0.94 41.05 10.15
CA GLU A 133 -1.46 41.61 11.40
C GLU A 133 -2.88 41.14 11.74
N THR A 134 -3.76 41.00 10.74
CA THR A 134 -5.19 40.80 11.00
C THR A 134 -5.62 39.33 10.88
N PRO A 135 -6.49 38.83 11.79
CA PRO A 135 -7.00 37.46 11.74
C PRO A 135 -7.67 37.10 10.41
N ARG A 136 -8.38 38.05 9.78
CA ARG A 136 -9.03 37.83 8.48
C ARG A 136 -8.02 37.61 7.35
N LYS A 137 -6.92 38.37 7.34
CA LYS A 137 -5.84 38.17 6.36
C LYS A 137 -5.09 36.86 6.62
N LYS A 138 -4.88 36.47 7.88
CA LYS A 138 -4.28 35.18 8.25
C LYS A 138 -5.13 34.01 7.77
N LEU A 139 -6.45 34.06 7.98
CA LEU A 139 -7.37 33.05 7.50
C LEU A 139 -7.32 32.92 5.96
N ARG A 140 -7.31 34.05 5.26
CA ARG A 140 -7.20 34.06 3.79
C ARG A 140 -5.89 33.43 3.32
N PHE A 141 -4.76 33.81 3.93
CA PHE A 141 -3.44 33.27 3.61
C PHE A 141 -3.38 31.75 3.81
N ILE A 142 -3.86 31.25 4.96
CA ILE A 142 -3.92 29.80 5.21
C ILE A 142 -4.80 29.11 4.15
N GLY A 143 -5.96 29.68 3.83
CA GLY A 143 -6.86 29.12 2.82
C GLY A 143 -6.23 29.08 1.42
N GLU A 144 -5.51 30.13 1.02
CA GLU A 144 -4.77 30.20 -0.24
C GLU A 144 -3.67 29.13 -0.29
N LYS A 145 -2.89 28.97 0.78
CA LYS A 145 -1.84 27.94 0.89
C LYS A 145 -2.39 26.52 0.87
N ILE A 146 -3.48 26.25 1.57
CA ILE A 146 -4.17 24.96 1.48
C ILE A 146 -4.61 24.70 0.03
N ASN A 147 -5.24 25.68 -0.62
CA ASN A 147 -5.67 25.52 -2.01
C ASN A 147 -4.50 25.30 -2.97
N GLU A 148 -3.38 25.99 -2.77
CA GLU A 148 -2.13 25.77 -3.53
C GLU A 148 -1.64 24.32 -3.38
N ILE A 149 -1.60 23.81 -2.15
CA ILE A 149 -1.23 22.41 -1.87
C ILE A 149 -2.18 21.45 -2.59
N GLU A 150 -3.49 21.67 -2.52
CA GLU A 150 -4.49 20.83 -3.19
C GLU A 150 -4.31 20.82 -4.72
N GLN A 151 -4.04 21.97 -5.34
CA GLN A 151 -3.75 22.03 -6.78
C GLN A 151 -2.45 21.30 -7.15
N ASN A 152 -1.42 21.46 -6.33
CA ASN A 152 -0.14 20.76 -6.54
C ASN A 152 -0.30 19.24 -6.40
N LEU A 153 -1.05 18.77 -5.41
CA LEU A 153 -1.37 17.36 -5.24
C LEU A 153 -2.14 16.82 -6.44
N LYS A 154 -3.15 17.56 -6.93
CA LYS A 154 -3.90 17.19 -8.13
C LYS A 154 -2.98 17.07 -9.36
N ASN A 155 -2.13 18.06 -9.59
CA ASN A 155 -1.17 18.04 -10.71
C ASN A 155 -0.20 16.85 -10.62
N LEU A 156 0.25 16.49 -9.42
CA LEU A 156 1.09 15.30 -9.21
C LEU A 156 0.33 14.01 -9.48
N GLU A 157 -0.93 13.92 -9.08
CA GLU A 157 -1.79 12.76 -9.37
C GLU A 157 -2.04 12.61 -10.87
N ASP A 158 -2.29 13.71 -11.60
CA ASP A 158 -2.47 13.69 -13.06
C ASP A 158 -1.18 13.22 -13.77
N LYS A 159 -0.01 13.69 -13.32
CA LYS A 159 1.29 13.22 -13.82
C LYS A 159 1.52 11.74 -13.51
N ARG A 160 1.17 11.30 -12.29
CA ARG A 160 1.25 9.89 -11.89
C ARG A 160 0.39 9.02 -12.79
N ASN A 161 -0.85 9.41 -13.07
CA ASN A 161 -1.76 8.70 -13.95
C ASN A 161 -1.21 8.58 -15.38
N LEU A 162 -0.62 9.65 -15.92
CA LEU A 162 0.03 9.61 -17.24
C LEU A 162 1.21 8.64 -17.27
N LEU A 163 2.04 8.61 -16.22
CA LEU A 163 3.17 7.68 -16.12
C LEU A 163 2.70 6.23 -15.98
N LEU A 164 1.64 5.99 -15.21
CA LEU A 164 1.04 4.67 -15.07
C LEU A 164 0.48 4.15 -16.40
N HIS A 165 -0.18 5.01 -17.18
CA HIS A 165 -0.65 4.66 -18.52
C HIS A 165 0.52 4.33 -19.46
N LYS A 166 1.60 5.14 -19.46
CA LYS A 166 2.80 4.84 -20.25
C LYS A 166 3.43 3.50 -19.84
N LYS A 167 3.52 3.22 -18.53
CA LYS A 167 4.00 1.93 -18.00
C LYS A 167 3.16 0.78 -18.56
N GLU A 168 1.84 0.90 -18.54
CA GLU A 168 0.91 -0.09 -19.10
C GLU A 168 1.15 -0.32 -20.60
N CYS A 169 1.28 0.74 -21.40
CA CYS A 169 1.61 0.60 -22.82
C CYS A 169 2.91 -0.17 -23.07
N PHE A 170 3.96 0.09 -22.28
CA PHE A 170 5.22 -0.65 -22.39
C PHE A 170 5.08 -2.11 -21.96
N ILE A 171 4.29 -2.42 -20.93
CA ILE A 171 4.01 -3.79 -20.52
C ILE A 171 3.29 -4.56 -21.64
N ILE A 172 2.28 -3.95 -22.26
CA ILE A 172 1.55 -4.56 -23.38
C ILE A 172 2.48 -4.78 -24.57
N ALA A 173 3.29 -3.78 -24.92
CA ALA A 173 4.27 -3.90 -26.00
C ALA A 173 5.28 -5.02 -25.75
N LEU A 174 5.78 -5.14 -24.51
CA LEU A 174 6.68 -6.21 -24.09
C LEU A 174 6.00 -7.58 -24.23
N LYS A 175 4.78 -7.74 -23.71
CA LYS A 175 4.01 -8.98 -23.81
C LYS A 175 3.83 -9.41 -25.28
N ASN A 176 3.50 -8.46 -26.16
CA ASN A 176 3.34 -8.72 -27.59
C ASN A 176 4.66 -9.11 -28.28
N LEU A 177 5.76 -8.41 -27.97
CA LEU A 177 7.08 -8.73 -28.52
C LEU A 177 7.52 -10.14 -28.14
N ILE A 178 7.35 -10.51 -26.86
CA ILE A 178 7.62 -11.86 -26.38
C ILE A 178 6.73 -12.87 -27.14
N ALA A 179 5.43 -12.58 -27.29
CA ALA A 179 4.50 -13.44 -28.03
C ALA A 179 4.92 -13.72 -29.47
N ASP A 180 5.36 -12.68 -30.18
CA ASP A 180 5.71 -12.79 -31.59
C ASP A 180 7.04 -13.50 -31.79
N GLN A 181 8.01 -13.24 -30.92
CA GLN A 181 9.26 -14.00 -30.89
C GLN A 181 9.00 -15.49 -30.60
N TYR A 182 8.04 -15.79 -29.71
CA TYR A 182 7.67 -17.18 -29.39
C TYR A 182 7.15 -17.91 -30.61
N LYS A 183 6.12 -17.34 -31.24
CA LYS A 183 5.50 -17.91 -32.44
C LYS A 183 6.55 -18.11 -33.53
N SER A 184 7.45 -17.15 -33.70
CA SER A 184 8.52 -17.21 -34.70
C SER A 184 9.51 -18.34 -34.42
N ALA A 185 9.98 -18.48 -33.16
CA ALA A 185 10.91 -19.54 -32.76
C ALA A 185 10.28 -20.94 -32.93
N LEU A 186 8.99 -21.09 -32.56
CA LEU A 186 8.24 -22.33 -32.77
C LEU A 186 8.14 -22.69 -34.26
N ILE A 187 7.80 -21.73 -35.12
CA ILE A 187 7.70 -21.94 -36.58
C ILE A 187 9.05 -22.37 -37.15
N LYS A 188 10.15 -21.75 -36.70
CA LYS A 188 11.51 -22.04 -37.17
C LYS A 188 12.15 -23.27 -36.53
N LYS A 189 11.50 -23.89 -35.53
CA LYS A 189 12.08 -24.97 -34.69
C LYS A 189 13.44 -24.59 -34.07
N GLU A 190 13.66 -23.30 -33.85
CA GLU A 190 14.87 -22.80 -33.19
C GLU A 190 14.72 -23.01 -31.68
N ARG A 191 15.79 -23.47 -31.00
CA ARG A 191 15.80 -23.51 -29.53
C ARG A 191 15.91 -22.06 -29.04
N PRO A 192 14.96 -21.56 -28.22
CA PRO A 192 15.11 -20.24 -27.62
C PRO A 192 16.33 -20.22 -26.70
N ASN A 193 16.95 -19.04 -26.57
CA ASN A 193 17.97 -18.84 -25.55
C ASN A 193 17.34 -18.88 -24.15
N LEU A 194 18.19 -19.02 -23.13
CA LEU A 194 17.76 -19.18 -21.74
C LEU A 194 16.87 -18.01 -21.27
N GLU A 195 17.18 -16.78 -21.69
CA GLU A 195 16.39 -15.56 -21.45
C GLU A 195 14.95 -15.71 -21.94
N MET A 196 14.79 -16.02 -23.23
CA MET A 196 13.48 -16.13 -23.84
C MET A 196 12.67 -17.25 -23.22
N GLU A 197 13.30 -18.38 -22.90
CA GLU A 197 12.65 -19.49 -22.22
C GLU A 197 12.14 -19.09 -20.82
N ILE A 198 12.93 -18.37 -20.02
CA ILE A 198 12.50 -17.83 -18.72
C ILE A 198 11.32 -16.88 -18.90
N PHE A 199 11.43 -15.94 -19.85
CA PHE A 199 10.37 -15.00 -20.14
C PHE A 199 9.07 -15.68 -20.56
N TYR A 200 9.14 -16.72 -21.41
CA TYR A 200 7.98 -17.50 -21.77
C TYR A 200 7.33 -18.17 -20.57
N THR A 201 8.12 -18.87 -19.76
CA THR A 201 7.59 -19.60 -18.61
C THR A 201 6.93 -18.66 -17.60
N ILE A 202 7.52 -17.49 -17.34
CA ILE A 202 6.97 -16.49 -16.41
C ILE A 202 5.71 -15.80 -16.97
N PHE A 203 5.73 -15.34 -18.22
CA PHE A 203 4.64 -14.53 -18.78
C PHE A 203 3.45 -15.36 -19.31
N TYR A 204 3.66 -16.60 -19.75
CA TYR A 204 2.61 -17.46 -20.31
C TYR A 204 2.03 -18.47 -19.32
N ASN A 205 2.66 -18.65 -18.15
CA ASN A 205 2.06 -19.39 -17.04
C ASN A 205 1.83 -18.48 -15.81
N PRO A 206 1.11 -17.34 -15.96
CA PRO A 206 1.03 -16.32 -14.94
C PRO A 206 0.43 -16.86 -13.63
N SER A 207 -0.54 -17.78 -13.70
CA SER A 207 -1.15 -18.38 -12.51
C SER A 207 -0.15 -19.09 -11.58
N ARG A 208 0.96 -19.59 -12.11
CA ARG A 208 2.00 -20.29 -11.34
C ARG A 208 3.12 -19.37 -10.86
N TYR A 209 3.39 -18.27 -11.57
CA TYR A 209 4.51 -17.36 -11.29
C TYR A 209 4.10 -15.98 -10.73
N PHE A 210 2.80 -15.71 -10.56
CA PHE A 210 2.27 -14.43 -10.06
C PHE A 210 2.65 -14.09 -8.60
N LYS A 211 2.99 -15.07 -7.75
CA LYS A 211 3.21 -14.83 -6.31
C LYS A 211 4.67 -14.94 -5.86
N ARG A 212 5.29 -16.10 -6.05
CA ARG A 212 6.68 -16.39 -5.68
C ARG A 212 7.27 -17.33 -6.72
N ILE A 213 8.34 -16.90 -7.36
CA ILE A 213 9.10 -17.67 -8.33
C ILE A 213 10.27 -18.31 -7.60
N ASN A 214 10.23 -19.64 -7.50
CA ASN A 214 11.38 -20.44 -7.11
C ASN A 214 12.14 -20.84 -8.38
N ILE A 215 13.45 -20.61 -8.45
CA ILE A 215 14.28 -20.95 -9.62
C ILE A 215 14.22 -22.46 -9.92
N ASP A 216 14.15 -23.32 -8.90
CA ASP A 216 14.03 -24.76 -9.10
C ASP A 216 12.68 -25.15 -9.74
N HIS A 217 11.58 -24.49 -9.33
CA HIS A 217 10.27 -24.69 -9.96
C HIS A 217 10.23 -24.11 -11.39
N LEU A 218 10.89 -22.98 -11.60
CA LEU A 218 11.04 -22.36 -12.92
C LEU A 218 11.75 -23.32 -13.88
N LEU A 219 12.89 -23.89 -13.45
CA LEU A 219 13.65 -24.89 -14.19
C LEU A 219 12.83 -26.15 -14.53
N ASP A 220 11.93 -26.58 -13.65
CA ASP A 220 11.07 -27.75 -13.92
C ASP A 220 10.02 -27.50 -15.02
N ASP A 221 9.62 -26.24 -15.20
CA ASP A 221 8.62 -25.81 -16.18
C ASP A 221 9.23 -25.28 -17.49
N MET A 222 10.54 -25.11 -17.53
CA MET A 222 11.29 -24.72 -18.72
C MET A 222 11.18 -25.82 -19.79
N TYR A 223 10.57 -25.48 -20.93
CA TYR A 223 10.17 -26.41 -22.01
C TYR A 223 11.33 -26.88 -22.91
N PHE A 224 12.37 -26.07 -23.05
CA PHE A 224 13.49 -26.23 -23.99
C PHE A 224 14.82 -26.63 -23.29
N SER A 225 14.90 -26.51 -21.97
CA SER A 225 16.04 -26.93 -21.16
C SER A 225 16.10 -28.46 -20.95
N GLU A 226 17.24 -29.11 -21.27
CA GLU A 226 17.44 -30.55 -21.05
C GLU A 226 17.71 -30.91 -19.57
N ARG A 227 17.05 -31.97 -19.08
CA ARG A 227 17.04 -32.41 -17.67
C ARG A 227 18.30 -33.19 -17.20
N GLY A 228 19.49 -32.66 -17.46
CA GLY A 228 20.74 -33.22 -16.91
C GLY A 228 21.17 -32.53 -15.61
N THR A 229 21.63 -33.27 -14.59
CA THR A 229 21.98 -32.70 -13.26
C THR A 229 23.03 -31.58 -13.32
N ILE A 230 24.11 -31.78 -14.09
CA ILE A 230 25.17 -30.77 -14.27
C ILE A 230 24.65 -29.54 -15.02
N ARG A 231 23.82 -29.75 -16.05
CA ARG A 231 23.21 -28.67 -16.84
C ARG A 231 22.20 -27.86 -16.03
N ARG A 232 21.49 -28.51 -15.10
CA ARG A 232 20.54 -27.88 -14.18
C ARG A 232 21.24 -26.90 -13.23
N GLU A 233 22.36 -27.30 -12.62
CA GLU A 233 23.14 -26.41 -11.74
C GLU A 233 23.74 -25.22 -12.50
N THR A 234 24.29 -25.45 -13.71
CA THR A 234 24.79 -24.36 -14.56
C THR A 234 23.67 -23.40 -14.96
N ASN A 235 22.50 -23.91 -15.37
CA ASN A 235 21.36 -23.08 -15.72
C ASN A 235 20.82 -22.31 -14.50
N LYS A 236 20.82 -22.90 -13.30
CA LYS A 236 20.39 -22.24 -12.06
C LYS A 236 21.21 -20.99 -11.76
N VAL A 237 22.54 -21.08 -11.89
CA VAL A 237 23.44 -19.95 -11.70
C VAL A 237 23.18 -18.87 -12.76
N SER A 238 23.09 -19.24 -14.03
CA SER A 238 22.81 -18.31 -15.13
C SER A 238 21.45 -17.62 -14.98
N ILE A 239 20.40 -18.35 -14.60
CA ILE A 239 19.07 -17.80 -14.33
C ILE A 239 19.13 -16.78 -13.19
N LYS A 240 19.88 -17.06 -12.12
CA LYS A 240 19.99 -16.12 -10.99
C LYS A 240 20.61 -14.78 -11.42
N TYR A 241 21.70 -14.81 -12.19
CA TYR A 241 22.29 -13.60 -12.74
C TYR A 241 21.33 -12.88 -13.67
N LEU A 242 20.65 -13.65 -14.53
CA LEU A 242 19.70 -13.08 -15.48
C LEU A 242 18.54 -12.36 -14.81
N LEU A 243 17.92 -12.99 -13.81
CA LEU A 243 16.80 -12.40 -13.07
C LEU A 243 17.24 -11.13 -12.33
N ARG A 244 18.49 -11.08 -11.87
CA ARG A 244 19.09 -9.88 -11.26
C ARG A 244 19.29 -8.76 -12.28
N ASP A 245 19.88 -9.06 -13.43
CA ASP A 245 20.06 -8.08 -14.51
C ASP A 245 18.71 -7.54 -14.99
N LEU A 246 17.70 -8.42 -15.12
CA LEU A 246 16.34 -8.04 -15.47
C LEU A 246 15.64 -7.23 -14.37
N SER A 247 15.91 -7.52 -13.10
CA SER A 247 15.45 -6.73 -11.96
C SER A 247 16.00 -5.31 -12.01
N GLU A 248 17.30 -5.17 -12.24
CA GLU A 248 17.97 -3.86 -12.35
C GLU A 248 17.49 -3.08 -13.59
N LEU A 249 17.29 -3.76 -14.72
CA LEU A 249 16.84 -3.14 -15.96
C LEU A 249 15.37 -2.73 -15.95
N MET A 250 14.49 -3.60 -15.46
CA MET A 250 13.04 -3.47 -15.67
C MET A 250 12.27 -3.07 -14.40
N GLY A 251 12.86 -3.22 -13.21
CA GLY A 251 12.31 -2.76 -11.93
C GLY A 251 11.04 -3.47 -11.41
N PHE A 252 10.46 -4.40 -12.19
CA PHE A 252 9.29 -5.21 -11.78
C PHE A 252 9.66 -6.62 -11.30
N LEU A 253 10.91 -7.04 -11.46
CA LEU A 253 11.42 -8.28 -10.85
C LEU A 253 12.11 -7.91 -9.53
N ARG A 254 11.81 -8.60 -8.44
CA ARG A 254 12.47 -8.38 -7.13
C ARG A 254 12.86 -9.69 -6.47
N GLU A 255 14.05 -9.74 -5.89
CA GLU A 255 14.50 -10.82 -5.01
C GLU A 255 14.12 -10.47 -3.55
N ASP A 256 13.54 -11.42 -2.82
CA ASP A 256 13.23 -11.32 -1.37
C ASP A 256 14.35 -11.96 -0.55
N GLU A 257 14.33 -11.76 0.77
CA GLU A 257 15.37 -12.19 1.71
C GLU A 257 15.63 -13.71 1.66
N ASP A 258 14.62 -14.49 1.26
CA ASP A 258 14.66 -15.94 1.12
C ASP A 258 15.16 -16.43 -0.27
N ASN A 259 15.73 -15.56 -1.13
CA ASN A 259 16.11 -15.86 -2.52
C ASN A 259 14.92 -16.27 -3.44
N PHE A 260 13.70 -15.86 -3.11
CA PHE A 260 12.54 -16.00 -3.99
C PHE A 260 12.40 -14.75 -4.86
N TRP A 261 11.95 -14.96 -6.10
CA TRP A 261 11.73 -13.86 -7.05
C TRP A 261 10.24 -13.51 -7.13
N PHE A 262 9.95 -12.22 -7.28
CA PHE A 262 8.59 -11.69 -7.36
C PHE A 262 8.42 -10.91 -8.64
N PHE A 263 7.25 -11.08 -9.25
CA PHE A 263 6.81 -10.35 -10.41
C PHE A 263 5.84 -9.25 -9.97
N ASP A 264 6.37 -8.05 -9.72
CA ASP A 264 5.62 -6.85 -9.33
C ASP A 264 5.14 -6.09 -10.59
N ILE A 265 4.36 -6.81 -11.41
CA ILE A 265 3.55 -6.21 -12.47
C ILE A 265 2.15 -6.05 -11.92
#